data_AF-A0A8X6X9Q8-F1
#
_entry.id   AF-A0A8X6X9Q8-F1
#
_cell.length_a   1.000
_cell.length_b   1.000
_cell.length_c   1.000
_cell.angle_alpha   90.00
_cell.angle_beta   90.00
_cell.angle_gamma   90.00
#
_symmetry.space_group_name_H-M   'P 1'
#
loop_
_entity.id
_entity.type
_entity.pdbx_description
1 polymer ?
#
loop_
_entity_poly.entity_id
_entity_poly.type
_entity_poly.pdbx_seq_one_letter_code
_entity_poly.pdbx_strand_id
1 'polypeptide(L)'
;MLTEKITTGESIEDCRQQCYDTKEFICRSVTFDRRFKTCGLSHHTRKSAPPESITRSDSHELLEISTCFQVSVDCRQDIMMANVKSNALFKGKVYAKGKPMTCSTDISNSVEFSLPISLNSPECGTVSEITICFKSPLLHYHQSYLSYRKLECPFLIRETQGIT
;
A
#
# COMPACT_ATOMS: atom_id res chain seq x y z
N MET A 1 22.78 -8.78 -8.09
CA MET A 1 21.43 -8.55 -7.53
C MET A 1 21.39 -9.07 -6.10
N LEU A 2 21.02 -8.23 -5.14
CA LEU A 2 20.73 -8.66 -3.77
C LEU A 2 19.41 -9.43 -3.82
N THR A 3 19.48 -10.75 -3.64
CA THR A 3 18.30 -11.61 -3.59
C THR A 3 18.22 -12.14 -2.16
N GLU A 4 17.11 -11.92 -1.47
CA GLU A 4 16.97 -12.44 -0.09
C GLU A 4 16.33 -13.82 -0.06
N LYS A 5 15.46 -14.12 -1.04
CA LYS A 5 14.81 -15.42 -1.13
C LYS A 5 14.81 -15.93 -2.56
N ILE A 6 15.25 -17.17 -2.72
CA ILE A 6 15.21 -17.89 -3.99
C ILE A 6 14.15 -18.97 -3.88
N THR A 7 13.26 -19.04 -4.87
CA THR A 7 12.18 -20.02 -4.97
C THR A 7 12.08 -20.51 -6.41
N THR A 8 11.28 -21.54 -6.66
CA THR A 8 10.99 -22.04 -8.01
C THR A 8 9.74 -21.37 -8.56
N GLY A 9 9.69 -21.12 -9.86
CA GLY A 9 8.48 -20.64 -10.52
C GLY A 9 8.45 -20.90 -12.00
N GLU A 10 7.24 -20.92 -12.58
CA GLU A 10 7.05 -21.28 -13.99
C GLU A 10 7.14 -20.07 -14.94
N SER A 11 6.74 -18.89 -14.45
CA SER A 11 6.76 -17.62 -15.15
C SER A 11 7.04 -16.44 -14.21
N ILE A 12 7.29 -15.26 -14.77
CA ILE A 12 7.48 -14.03 -13.99
C ILE A 12 6.23 -13.67 -13.18
N GLU A 13 5.02 -13.99 -13.66
CA GLU A 13 3.75 -13.77 -12.96
C GLU A 13 3.60 -14.65 -11.73
N ASP A 14 4.03 -15.91 -11.81
CA ASP A 14 4.07 -16.82 -10.66
C ASP A 14 5.07 -16.29 -9.62
N CYS A 15 6.27 -15.92 -10.04
CA CYS A 15 7.25 -15.28 -9.16
C CYS A 15 6.72 -13.99 -8.52
N ARG A 16 5.93 -13.20 -9.25
CA ARG A 16 5.26 -11.99 -8.75
C ARG A 16 4.25 -12.34 -7.65
N GLN A 17 3.48 -13.40 -7.82
CA GLN A 17 2.53 -13.83 -6.80
C GLN A 17 3.27 -14.29 -5.53
N GLN A 18 4.34 -15.07 -5.67
CA GLN A 18 5.19 -15.50 -4.56
C GLN A 18 5.84 -14.32 -3.81
N CYS A 19 6.13 -13.22 -4.51
CA CYS A 19 6.58 -11.97 -3.90
C CYS A 19 5.48 -11.33 -3.03
N TYR A 20 4.23 -11.32 -3.48
CA TYR A 20 3.10 -10.82 -2.69
C TYR A 20 2.80 -11.67 -1.45
N ASP A 21 2.98 -12.99 -1.57
CA ASP A 21 2.64 -13.92 -0.50
C ASP A 21 3.74 -14.08 0.55
N THR A 22 4.96 -13.61 0.24
CA THR A 22 6.10 -13.67 1.17
C THR A 22 5.85 -12.75 2.38
N LYS A 23 5.92 -13.35 3.58
CA LYS A 23 5.67 -12.66 4.86
C LYS A 23 6.95 -12.29 5.62
N GLU A 24 8.10 -12.78 5.15
CA GLU A 24 9.41 -12.60 5.81
C GLU A 24 9.93 -11.17 5.63
N PHE A 25 9.64 -10.54 4.49
CA PHE A 25 10.01 -9.17 4.16
C PHE A 25 9.02 -8.58 3.16
N ILE A 26 9.01 -7.25 3.04
CA ILE A 26 8.23 -6.56 2.00
C ILE A 26 8.99 -6.70 0.68
N CYS A 27 8.55 -7.64 -0.15
CA CYS A 27 9.13 -7.85 -1.46
C CYS A 27 8.77 -6.68 -2.41
N ARG A 28 9.78 -6.08 -3.04
CA ARG A 28 9.72 -4.91 -3.92
C ARG A 28 10.29 -5.14 -5.31
N SER A 29 10.98 -6.25 -5.53
CA SER A 29 11.37 -6.69 -6.87
C SER A 29 11.50 -8.19 -6.95
N VAL A 30 11.40 -8.69 -8.17
CA VAL A 30 11.48 -10.10 -8.53
C VAL A 30 12.34 -10.24 -9.76
N THR A 31 13.26 -11.20 -9.73
CA THR A 31 14.05 -11.61 -10.89
C THR A 31 13.70 -13.04 -11.24
N PHE A 32 13.21 -13.28 -12.44
CA PHE A 32 12.93 -14.62 -12.94
C PHE A 32 14.04 -15.10 -13.89
N ASP A 33 14.64 -16.24 -13.57
CA ASP A 33 15.56 -16.94 -14.45
C ASP A 33 14.80 -17.98 -15.29
N ARG A 34 14.68 -17.70 -16.59
CA ARG A 34 13.96 -18.57 -17.52
C ARG A 34 14.65 -19.93 -17.73
N ARG A 35 15.98 -19.99 -17.56
CA ARG A 35 16.80 -21.18 -17.81
C ARG A 35 16.69 -22.17 -16.66
N PHE A 36 16.72 -21.67 -15.43
CA PHE A 36 16.65 -22.50 -14.22
C PHE A 36 15.27 -22.55 -13.58
N LYS A 37 14.30 -21.78 -14.08
CA LYS A 37 12.93 -21.69 -13.54
C LYS A 37 12.95 -21.28 -12.06
N THR A 38 13.78 -20.29 -11.75
CA THR A 38 13.96 -19.76 -10.39
C THR A 38 13.54 -18.30 -10.29
N CYS A 39 12.93 -17.95 -9.17
CA CYS A 39 12.55 -16.60 -8.80
C CYS A 39 13.47 -16.11 -7.68
N GLY A 40 14.15 -15.00 -7.90
CA GLY A 40 14.82 -14.22 -6.85
C GLY A 40 13.91 -13.11 -6.36
N LEU A 41 13.48 -13.15 -5.11
CA LEU A 41 12.66 -12.14 -4.46
C LEU A 41 13.56 -11.18 -3.66
N SER A 42 13.30 -9.87 -3.77
CA SER A 42 14.06 -8.85 -3.04
C SER A 42 13.19 -7.70 -2.50
N HIS A 43 13.56 -7.14 -1.35
CA HIS A 43 13.02 -5.90 -0.80
C HIS A 43 13.65 -4.64 -1.40
N HIS A 44 14.67 -4.80 -2.24
CA HIS A 44 15.31 -3.71 -2.97
C HIS A 44 14.62 -3.48 -4.32
N THR A 45 14.56 -2.22 -4.74
CA THR A 45 14.34 -1.82 -6.14
C THR A 45 15.68 -1.47 -6.80
N ARG A 46 15.69 -1.28 -8.11
CA ARG A 46 16.85 -0.84 -8.89
C ARG A 46 17.46 0.47 -8.40
N LYS A 47 16.66 1.34 -7.76
CA LYS A 47 17.14 2.60 -7.15
C LYS A 47 17.82 2.41 -5.80
N SER A 48 17.44 1.38 -5.05
CA SER A 48 18.04 1.06 -3.74
C SER A 48 19.17 0.04 -3.82
N ALA A 49 19.32 -0.64 -4.96
CA ALA A 49 20.40 -1.58 -5.19
C ALA A 49 21.70 -0.83 -5.54
N PRO A 50 22.87 -1.29 -5.07
CA PRO A 50 24.15 -0.72 -5.48
C PRO A 50 24.31 -0.78 -7.00
N PRO A 51 24.86 0.27 -7.65
CA PRO A 51 24.96 0.35 -9.11
C PRO A 51 25.73 -0.82 -9.75
N GLU A 52 26.63 -1.45 -9.00
CA GLU A 52 27.44 -2.61 -9.43
C GLU A 52 26.66 -3.94 -9.50
N SER A 53 25.41 -3.98 -9.03
CA SER A 53 24.66 -5.22 -8.86
C SER A 53 23.66 -5.53 -9.99
N ILE A 54 23.62 -4.69 -11.04
CA ILE A 54 22.71 -4.80 -12.19
C ILE A 54 23.42 -5.55 -13.33
N THR A 55 23.50 -6.87 -13.24
CA THR A 55 23.94 -7.71 -14.35
C THR A 55 22.75 -7.92 -15.29
N ARG A 56 22.81 -7.31 -16.49
CA ARG A 56 21.80 -7.55 -17.53
C ARG A 56 22.15 -8.85 -18.24
N SER A 57 21.41 -9.92 -17.94
CA SER A 57 21.42 -11.15 -18.73
C SER A 57 20.10 -11.24 -19.50
N ASP A 58 20.16 -11.69 -20.75
CA ASP A 58 18.96 -11.92 -21.58
C ASP A 58 18.09 -13.08 -21.04
N SER A 59 18.66 -13.91 -20.16
CA SER A 59 17.96 -15.01 -19.48
C SER A 59 17.18 -14.57 -18.23
N HIS A 60 17.39 -13.34 -17.76
CA HIS A 60 16.84 -12.83 -16.49
C HIS A 60 15.83 -11.72 -16.75
N GLU A 61 14.63 -11.91 -16.23
CA GLU A 61 13.54 -10.94 -16.32
C GLU A 61 13.33 -10.27 -14.95
N LEU A 62 13.52 -8.94 -14.88
CA LEU A 62 13.35 -8.17 -13.65
C LEU A 62 12.01 -7.44 -13.65
N LEU A 63 11.23 -7.63 -12.60
CA LEU A 63 10.00 -6.91 -12.31
C LEU A 63 10.14 -6.13 -11.00
N GLU A 64 9.93 -4.82 -11.04
CA GLU A 64 9.78 -4.01 -9.83
C GLU A 64 8.31 -3.99 -9.40
N ILE A 65 8.07 -4.17 -8.12
CA ILE A 65 6.74 -4.23 -7.52
C ILE A 65 6.56 -3.02 -6.63
N SER A 66 5.62 -2.16 -7.00
CA SER A 66 5.12 -1.09 -6.15
C SER A 66 3.95 -1.59 -5.30
N THR A 67 3.84 -1.05 -4.10
CA THR A 67 2.66 -1.23 -3.26
C THR A 67 1.55 -0.34 -3.79
N CYS A 68 0.51 -0.98 -4.29
CA CYS A 68 -0.72 -0.32 -4.72
C CYS A 68 -1.73 -0.36 -3.58
N PHE A 69 -2.45 0.74 -3.39
CA PHE A 69 -3.56 0.84 -2.46
C PHE A 69 -4.81 1.22 -3.24
N GLN A 70 -5.72 0.26 -3.39
CA GLN A 70 -7.07 0.49 -3.90
C GLN A 70 -7.94 0.93 -2.73
N VAL A 71 -8.43 2.16 -2.78
CA VAL A 71 -9.25 2.74 -1.72
C VAL A 71 -10.68 2.90 -2.23
N SER A 72 -11.64 2.41 -1.47
CA SER A 72 -13.07 2.64 -1.68
C SER A 72 -13.70 3.22 -0.42
N VAL A 73 -14.81 3.94 -0.59
CA VAL A 73 -15.53 4.57 0.51
C VAL A 73 -16.95 3.98 0.59
N ASP A 74 -17.34 3.56 1.79
CA ASP A 74 -18.74 3.22 2.11
C ASP A 74 -19.27 4.28 3.09
N CYS A 75 -20.29 5.02 2.67
CA CYS A 75 -20.84 6.15 3.41
C CYS A 75 -22.17 5.77 4.02
N ARG A 76 -22.26 5.86 5.34
CA ARG A 76 -23.50 5.72 6.13
C ARG A 76 -23.85 7.07 6.77
N GLN A 77 -25.00 7.14 7.45
CA GLN A 77 -25.51 8.38 8.05
C GLN A 77 -24.48 9.08 8.96
N ASP A 78 -23.81 8.32 9.83
CA ASP A 78 -22.94 8.90 10.87
C ASP A 78 -21.46 8.48 10.76
N ILE A 79 -21.15 7.61 9.78
CA ILE A 79 -19.83 7.02 9.62
C ILE A 79 -19.47 6.83 8.15
N MET A 80 -18.26 7.24 7.81
CA MET A 80 -17.61 6.96 6.55
C MET A 80 -16.58 5.84 6.77
N MET A 81 -16.70 4.75 6.03
CA MET A 81 -15.76 3.63 6.10
C MET A 81 -14.81 3.69 4.89
N ALA A 82 -13.56 4.05 5.14
CA ALA A 82 -12.53 4.01 4.12
C ALA A 82 -11.95 2.58 4.05
N ASN A 83 -12.38 1.80 3.07
CA ASN A 83 -11.90 0.44 2.84
C ASN A 83 -10.67 0.49 1.94
N VAL A 84 -9.62 -0.21 2.33
CA VAL A 84 -8.34 -0.23 1.63
C VAL A 84 -7.97 -1.67 1.33
N LYS A 85 -7.73 -1.93 0.05
CA LYS A 85 -7.17 -3.19 -0.45
C LYS A 85 -5.79 -2.92 -1.02
N SER A 86 -4.79 -3.63 -0.53
CA SER A 86 -3.43 -3.58 -1.03
C SER A 86 -3.07 -4.87 -1.75
N ASN A 87 -2.18 -4.77 -2.73
CA ASN A 87 -1.58 -5.93 -3.38
C ASN A 87 -0.44 -6.54 -2.55
N ALA A 88 -0.06 -5.94 -1.43
CA ALA A 88 0.99 -6.43 -0.55
C ALA A 88 0.57 -6.28 0.91
N LEU A 89 1.17 -7.10 1.77
CA LEU A 89 0.96 -7.02 3.21
C LEU A 89 1.37 -5.64 3.74
N PHE A 90 0.42 -4.93 4.34
CA PHE A 90 0.64 -3.64 4.96
C PHE A 90 0.76 -3.79 6.47
N LYS A 91 1.86 -3.25 7.01
CA LYS A 91 2.08 -3.01 8.44
C LYS A 91 2.35 -1.54 8.65
N GLY A 92 1.56 -0.90 9.50
CA GLY A 92 1.72 0.52 9.82
C GLY A 92 0.42 1.18 10.23
N LYS A 93 0.44 2.51 10.27
CA LYS A 93 -0.68 3.32 10.72
C LYS A 93 -1.38 3.96 9.54
N VAL A 94 -2.69 3.89 9.53
CA VAL A 94 -3.58 4.60 8.60
C VAL A 94 -4.31 5.66 9.42
N TYR A 95 -4.37 6.88 8.92
CA TYR A 95 -4.95 7.98 9.70
C TYR A 95 -5.50 9.09 8.82
N ALA A 96 -6.42 9.86 9.37
CA ALA A 96 -6.92 11.08 8.75
C ALA A 96 -5.90 12.21 8.87
N LYS A 97 -5.62 12.90 7.76
CA LYS A 97 -4.66 14.01 7.71
C LYS A 97 -5.01 15.15 8.68
N GLY A 98 -6.31 15.45 8.86
CA GLY A 98 -6.78 16.53 9.73
C GLY A 98 -6.54 16.26 11.21
N LYS A 99 -6.70 15.00 11.65
CA LYS A 99 -6.56 14.59 13.04
C LYS A 99 -5.84 13.23 13.17
N PRO A 100 -4.51 13.21 12.95
CA PRO A 100 -3.73 11.99 12.83
C PRO A 100 -3.58 11.20 14.14
N MET A 101 -3.79 11.84 15.29
CA MET A 101 -3.65 11.23 16.61
C MET A 101 -4.95 10.57 17.09
N THR A 102 -6.10 11.19 16.83
CA THR A 102 -7.41 10.72 17.30
C THR A 102 -8.13 9.86 16.27
N CYS A 103 -7.90 10.08 14.98
CA CYS A 103 -8.54 9.35 13.90
C CYS A 103 -7.50 8.50 13.15
N SER A 104 -7.10 7.40 13.79
CA SER A 104 -6.11 6.47 13.26
C SER A 104 -6.41 5.01 13.60
N THR A 105 -5.89 4.11 12.77
CA THR A 105 -5.95 2.67 12.98
C THR A 105 -4.57 2.07 12.72
N ASP A 106 -4.11 1.24 13.65
CA ASP A 106 -2.86 0.49 13.52
C ASP A 106 -3.13 -0.85 12.84
N ILE A 107 -2.47 -1.06 11.71
CA ILE A 107 -2.55 -2.26 10.90
C ILE A 107 -1.31 -3.11 11.17
N SER A 108 -1.53 -4.33 11.63
CA SER A 108 -0.42 -5.21 12.03
C SER A 108 0.20 -5.93 10.84
N ASN A 109 -0.60 -6.61 10.02
CA ASN A 109 -0.14 -7.34 8.84
C ASN A 109 -1.33 -7.75 7.96
N SER A 110 -1.91 -6.81 7.22
CA SER A 110 -3.11 -7.08 6.43
C SER A 110 -3.03 -6.53 5.01
N VAL A 111 -3.64 -7.25 4.06
CA VAL A 111 -3.88 -6.79 2.68
C VAL A 111 -5.21 -6.05 2.56
N GLU A 112 -6.14 -6.27 3.49
CA GLU A 112 -7.45 -5.63 3.53
C GLU A 112 -7.69 -5.04 4.92
N PHE A 113 -8.00 -3.74 4.97
CA PHE A 113 -8.20 -3.03 6.22
C PHE A 113 -9.07 -1.79 5.99
N SER A 114 -9.68 -1.29 7.05
CA SER A 114 -10.60 -0.16 6.97
C SER A 114 -10.32 0.87 8.06
N LEU A 115 -10.47 2.15 7.73
CA LEU A 115 -10.43 3.25 8.68
C LEU A 115 -11.87 3.78 8.87
N PRO A 116 -12.50 3.54 10.04
CA PRO A 116 -13.79 4.14 10.36
C PRO A 116 -13.61 5.63 10.68
N ILE A 117 -14.43 6.46 10.05
CA ILE A 117 -14.38 7.92 10.19
C ILE A 117 -15.77 8.37 10.65
N SER A 118 -15.89 8.74 11.92
CA SER A 118 -17.13 9.27 12.48
C SER A 118 -17.39 10.69 11.97
N LEU A 119 -18.59 10.91 11.42
CA LEU A 119 -19.02 12.19 10.85
C LEU A 119 -19.64 13.12 11.90
N ASN A 120 -20.23 12.54 12.95
CA ASN A 120 -20.90 13.29 14.02
C ASN A 120 -19.95 13.74 15.15
N SER A 121 -18.68 13.33 15.10
CA SER A 121 -17.71 13.63 16.14
C SER A 121 -16.62 14.59 15.63
N PRO A 122 -16.26 15.64 16.40
CA PRO A 122 -15.13 16.50 16.07
C PRO A 122 -13.77 15.77 16.16
N GLU A 123 -13.73 14.50 16.55
CA GLU A 123 -12.52 13.69 16.67
C GLU A 123 -11.80 13.40 15.35
N CYS A 124 -12.52 13.40 14.22
CA CYS A 124 -11.92 13.29 12.89
C CYS A 124 -12.04 14.57 12.04
N GLY A 125 -12.83 15.54 12.49
CA GLY A 125 -12.77 16.94 12.06
C GLY A 125 -13.29 17.24 10.65
N THR A 126 -14.25 16.49 10.08
CA THR A 126 -14.82 16.90 8.78
C THR A 126 -16.28 16.52 8.55
N VAL A 127 -16.90 17.30 7.64
CA VAL A 127 -18.33 17.44 7.34
C VAL A 127 -18.73 16.82 5.99
N SER A 128 -17.80 16.30 5.17
CA SER A 128 -18.11 15.66 3.87
C SER A 128 -16.90 15.09 3.10
N GLU A 129 -15.69 15.66 3.28
CA GLU A 129 -14.45 15.26 2.57
C GLU A 129 -13.32 14.90 3.53
N ILE A 130 -12.50 13.90 3.23
CA ILE A 130 -11.36 13.55 4.10
C ILE A 130 -10.16 13.03 3.32
N THR A 131 -8.96 13.38 3.77
CA THR A 131 -7.72 12.84 3.22
C THR A 131 -7.15 11.80 4.18
N ILE A 132 -6.99 10.57 3.71
CA ILE A 132 -6.34 9.48 4.46
C ILE A 132 -4.86 9.38 4.09
N CYS A 133 -4.02 9.03 5.06
CA CYS A 133 -2.57 8.91 4.95
C CYS A 133 -2.10 7.54 5.44
N PHE A 134 -1.07 6.98 4.79
CA PHE A 134 -0.47 5.70 5.15
C PHE A 134 0.98 5.90 5.64
N LYS A 135 1.32 5.32 6.81
CA LYS A 135 2.68 5.36 7.37
C LYS A 135 3.15 3.98 7.82
N SER A 136 4.16 3.43 7.15
CA SER A 136 4.83 2.19 7.55
C SER A 136 6.00 2.46 8.51
N PRO A 137 6.15 1.70 9.61
CA PRO A 137 7.25 1.86 10.57
C PRO A 137 8.61 1.45 9.97
N LEU A 138 8.61 0.64 8.91
CA LEU A 138 9.82 0.17 8.23
C LEU A 138 10.46 1.21 7.29
N LEU A 139 9.80 2.35 7.04
CA LEU A 139 10.38 3.47 6.29
C LEU A 139 10.91 4.54 7.26
N HIS A 140 12.12 4.33 7.77
CA HIS A 140 12.79 5.29 8.66
C HIS A 140 13.53 6.42 7.92
N TYR A 141 13.59 6.44 6.58
CA TYR A 141 14.47 7.39 5.87
C TYR A 141 13.87 8.20 4.71
N HIS A 142 12.57 8.17 4.45
CA HIS A 142 11.98 9.14 3.53
C HIS A 142 10.63 9.61 4.03
N GLN A 143 10.62 10.83 4.57
CA GLN A 143 9.44 11.64 4.88
C GLN A 143 8.59 11.98 3.63
N SER A 144 8.90 11.39 2.47
CA SER A 144 8.43 11.74 1.13
C SER A 144 7.40 10.76 0.55
N TYR A 145 7.13 9.61 1.17
CA TYR A 145 6.22 8.57 0.66
C TYR A 145 4.94 8.43 1.49
N LEU A 146 4.39 9.54 2.00
CA LEU A 146 3.00 9.53 2.43
C LEU A 146 2.13 9.35 1.19
N SER A 147 1.69 8.11 0.94
CA SER A 147 0.57 7.90 0.02
C SER A 147 -0.66 8.53 0.67
N TYR A 148 -1.41 9.34 -0.08
CA TYR A 148 -2.64 9.96 0.40
C TYR A 148 -3.76 9.85 -0.63
N ARG A 149 -4.99 9.74 -0.15
CA ARG A 149 -6.19 9.73 -1.00
C ARG A 149 -7.26 10.62 -0.39
N LYS A 150 -7.86 11.46 -1.24
CA LYS A 150 -9.05 12.26 -0.91
C LYS A 150 -10.27 11.37 -1.10
N LEU A 151 -11.17 11.37 -0.13
CA LEU A 151 -12.42 10.61 -0.10
C LEU A 151 -13.58 11.55 0.17
N GLU A 152 -14.71 11.31 -0.48
CA GLU A 152 -15.87 12.19 -0.45
C GLU A 152 -17.15 11.33 -0.38
N CYS A 153 -18.12 11.72 0.46
CA CYS A 153 -19.41 11.06 0.55
C CYS A 153 -20.47 11.82 -0.29
N PRO A 154 -20.97 11.25 -1.40
CA PRO A 154 -21.84 11.97 -2.33
C PRO A 154 -23.19 12.41 -1.73
N PHE A 155 -23.71 11.71 -0.72
CA PHE A 155 -24.98 12.06 -0.08
C PHE A 155 -24.89 13.32 0.80
N LEU A 156 -23.74 13.56 1.45
CA LEU A 156 -23.50 14.76 2.28
C LEU A 156 -23.23 16.02 1.44
N ILE A 157 -22.74 15.85 0.21
CA ILE A 157 -22.54 16.95 -0.73
C ILE A 157 -23.89 17.52 -1.16
N ARG A 158 -24.93 16.68 -1.30
CA ARG A 158 -26.27 17.13 -1.74
C ARG A 158 -26.99 18.01 -0.71
N GLU A 159 -26.71 17.87 0.58
CA GLU A 159 -27.33 18.74 1.60
C GLU A 159 -26.75 20.17 1.61
N THR A 160 -25.55 20.38 1.08
CA THR A 160 -24.92 21.72 1.03
C THR A 160 -25.27 22.53 -0.23
N GLN A 161 -25.86 21.91 -1.25
CA GLN A 161 -26.35 22.61 -2.46
C GLN A 161 -27.87 22.74 -2.53
N GLY A 162 -28.58 22.40 -1.44
CA GLY A 162 -30.05 22.41 -1.35
C GLY A 162 -30.62 23.43 -0.36
N ILE A 163 -29.85 24.43 0.08
CA ILE A 163 -30.36 25.52 0.93
C ILE A 163 -29.86 26.85 0.38
N THR A 164 -30.64 27.39 -0.56
CA THR A 164 -31.02 28.80 -0.86
C THR A 164 -31.15 29.00 -2.36
#